data_AF-A0A6A6L3W6-F1
#
_entry.id   AF-A0A6A6L3W6-F1
#
_cell.length_a   1.000
_cell.length_b   1.000
_cell.length_c   1.000
_cell.angle_alpha   90.00
_cell.angle_beta   90.00
_cell.angle_gamma   90.00
#
_symmetry.space_group_name_H-M   'P 1'
#
loop_
_entity.id
_entity.type
_entity.pdbx_description
1 polymer ?
#
loop_
_entity_poly.entity_id
_entity_poly.type
_entity_poly.pdbx_seq_one_letter_code
_entity_poly.pdbx_strand_id
1 'polypeptide(L)'
;MKGERAKLDCFNYMLQLPARTALTGDVCPLKDEKAQLAMESVKEVIQSEQRVMNESTYTVSGVLNSSNIISTSRCESLKELLDGGEKYCVYRFNIRSCTFVDGYGRTHEVELEDLEMSKVDPLAPFSAKLIDGVNRSEARRRALILFV
;
A
#
# COMPACT_ATOMS: atom_id res chain seq x y z
N MET A 1 -1.50 2.42 39.10
CA MET A 1 -0.62 3.35 38.35
C MET A 1 -0.21 2.90 36.94
N LYS A 2 0.05 1.61 36.63
CA LYS A 2 0.33 1.18 35.23
C LYS A 2 -0.89 1.26 34.28
N GLY A 3 -2.10 1.01 34.79
CA GLY A 3 -3.32 0.98 33.97
C GLY A 3 -3.86 2.33 33.51
N GLU A 4 -3.59 3.42 34.22
CA GLU A 4 -3.97 4.78 33.79
C GLU A 4 -3.03 5.32 32.71
N ARG A 5 -1.72 5.02 32.82
CA ARG A 5 -0.74 5.41 31.81
C ARG A 5 -1.02 4.75 30.47
N ALA A 6 -1.31 3.45 30.47
CA ALA A 6 -1.70 2.71 29.27
C ALA A 6 -3.01 3.24 28.62
N LYS A 7 -3.98 3.68 29.43
CA LYS A 7 -5.22 4.30 28.90
C LYS A 7 -4.94 5.67 28.28
N LEU A 8 -4.08 6.48 28.89
CA LEU A 8 -3.67 7.78 28.35
C LEU A 8 -2.89 7.61 27.04
N ASP A 9 -2.00 6.63 26.97
CA ASP A 9 -1.19 6.33 25.78
C ASP A 9 -2.06 5.83 24.61
N CYS A 10 -3.03 4.95 24.87
CA CYS A 10 -4.01 4.54 23.85
C CYS A 10 -4.86 5.72 23.36
N PHE A 11 -5.29 6.61 24.25
CA PHE A 11 -6.08 7.78 23.88
C PHE A 11 -5.27 8.76 23.02
N ASN A 12 -4.01 9.01 23.37
CA ASN A 12 -3.10 9.84 22.58
C ASN A 12 -2.79 9.23 21.21
N TYR A 13 -2.70 7.90 21.10
CA TYR A 13 -2.54 7.21 19.82
C TYR A 13 -3.78 7.37 18.91
N MET A 14 -4.99 7.36 19.48
CA MET A 14 -6.23 7.57 18.71
C MET A 14 -6.39 9.00 18.19
N LEU A 15 -5.71 9.98 18.79
CA LEU A 15 -5.71 11.37 18.33
C LEU A 15 -4.70 11.64 17.21
N GLN A 16 -3.79 10.70 16.93
CA GLN A 16 -2.84 10.83 15.83
C GLN A 16 -3.56 10.60 14.50
N LEU A 17 -3.35 11.51 13.55
CA LEU A 17 -3.83 11.33 12.20
C LEU A 17 -2.90 10.34 11.49
N PRO A 18 -3.39 9.51 10.55
CA PRO A 18 -2.52 8.70 9.72
C PRO A 18 -1.51 9.60 8.98
N ALA A 19 -0.25 9.16 8.95
CA ALA A 19 0.76 9.79 8.12
C ALA A 19 0.31 9.74 6.65
N ARG A 20 0.51 10.83 5.93
CA ARG A 20 0.01 11.00 4.55
C ARG A 20 0.94 11.87 3.74
N THR A 21 0.91 11.69 2.43
CA THR A 21 1.68 12.50 1.48
C THR A 21 0.73 13.34 0.64
N ALA A 22 1.00 14.64 0.55
CA ALA A 22 0.32 15.56 -0.35
C ALA A 22 1.22 15.80 -1.57
N LEU A 23 0.70 15.51 -2.76
CA LEU A 23 1.41 15.75 -4.02
C LEU A 23 0.70 16.87 -4.77
N THR A 24 1.46 17.88 -5.22
CA THR A 24 0.94 18.95 -6.07
C THR A 24 1.61 18.86 -7.43
N GLY A 25 0.85 19.09 -8.51
CA GLY A 25 1.36 18.84 -9.85
C GLY A 25 0.34 19.11 -10.96
N ASP A 26 0.75 18.84 -12.19
CA ASP A 26 -0.11 18.95 -13.36
C ASP A 26 -0.67 17.60 -13.80
N VAL A 27 -1.90 17.59 -14.26
CA VAL A 27 -2.53 16.42 -14.88
C VAL A 27 -2.51 16.61 -16.39
N CYS A 28 -1.86 15.70 -17.11
CA CYS A 28 -1.81 15.73 -18.58
C CYS A 28 -2.44 14.46 -19.16
N PRO A 29 -3.35 14.56 -20.15
CA PRO A 29 -3.88 13.39 -20.84
C PRO A 29 -2.75 12.67 -21.61
N LEU A 30 -2.72 11.35 -21.56
CA LEU A 30 -1.81 10.54 -22.35
C LEU A 30 -2.45 10.18 -23.70
N LYS A 31 -1.62 10.15 -24.74
CA LYS A 31 -2.00 9.62 -26.06
C LYS A 31 -2.12 8.09 -25.99
N ASP A 32 -2.90 7.52 -26.91
CA ASP A 32 -3.23 6.09 -26.95
C ASP A 32 -2.00 5.17 -26.85
N GLU A 33 -0.89 5.50 -27.53
CA GLU A 33 0.36 4.72 -27.45
C GLU A 33 0.95 4.65 -26.03
N LYS A 34 0.96 5.78 -25.31
CA LYS A 34 1.47 5.85 -23.92
C LYS A 34 0.47 5.26 -22.93
N ALA A 35 -0.82 5.37 -23.24
CA ALA A 35 -1.87 4.74 -22.46
C ALA A 35 -1.76 3.20 -22.54
N GLN A 36 -1.43 2.66 -23.71
CA GLN A 36 -1.21 1.23 -23.88
C GLN A 36 0.01 0.73 -23.09
N LEU A 37 1.12 1.47 -23.09
CA LEU A 37 2.29 1.15 -22.24
C LEU A 37 1.96 1.18 -20.75
N ALA A 38 1.14 2.14 -20.31
CA ALA A 38 0.68 2.18 -18.93
C ALA A 38 -0.17 0.95 -18.58
N MET A 39 -1.01 0.49 -19.51
CA MET A 39 -1.81 -0.71 -19.34
C MET A 39 -0.95 -1.98 -19.26
N GLU A 40 0.07 -2.09 -20.10
CA GLU A 40 1.05 -3.18 -20.05
C GLU A 40 1.81 -3.19 -18.72
N SER A 41 2.23 -2.02 -18.23
CA SER A 41 2.88 -1.89 -16.93
C SER A 41 1.97 -2.34 -15.77
N VAL A 42 0.68 -1.97 -15.80
CA VAL A 42 -0.31 -2.45 -14.82
C VAL A 42 -0.43 -3.97 -14.86
N LYS A 43 -0.47 -4.56 -16.06
CA LYS A 43 -0.52 -6.01 -16.25
C LYS A 43 0.73 -6.69 -15.68
N GLU A 44 1.92 -6.15 -15.91
CA GLU A 44 3.17 -6.67 -15.36
C GLU A 44 3.20 -6.62 -13.82
N VAL A 45 2.72 -5.53 -13.22
CA VAL A 45 2.61 -5.41 -11.76
C VAL A 45 1.69 -6.50 -11.18
N ILE A 46 0.53 -6.74 -11.79
CA ILE A 46 -0.40 -7.79 -11.35
C ILE A 46 0.23 -9.18 -11.46
N GLN A 47 0.92 -9.45 -12.57
CA GLN A 47 1.58 -10.73 -12.79
C GLN A 47 2.75 -10.96 -11.83
N SER A 48 3.53 -9.92 -11.53
CA SER A 48 4.64 -10.01 -10.59
C SER A 48 4.18 -10.30 -9.17
N GLU A 49 3.11 -9.65 -8.68
CA GLU A 49 2.52 -9.95 -7.37
C GLU A 49 2.06 -11.41 -7.29
N GLN A 50 1.37 -11.89 -8.33
CA GLN A 50 0.88 -13.26 -8.40
C GLN A 50 2.03 -14.27 -8.44
N ARG A 51 3.11 -13.99 -9.16
CA ARG A 51 4.31 -14.84 -9.20
C ARG A 51 4.95 -14.96 -7.82
N VAL A 52 5.19 -13.84 -7.13
CA VAL A 52 5.79 -13.84 -5.80
C VAL A 52 4.93 -14.60 -4.80
N MET A 53 3.60 -14.50 -4.89
CA MET A 53 2.69 -15.26 -4.06
C MET A 53 2.79 -16.78 -4.33
N ASN A 54 2.89 -17.18 -5.60
CA ASN A 54 3.03 -18.58 -5.98
C ASN A 54 4.40 -19.18 -5.57
N GLU A 55 5.46 -18.38 -5.59
CA GLU A 55 6.83 -18.77 -5.20
C GLU A 55 7.04 -18.74 -3.67
N SER A 56 6.07 -18.21 -2.90
CA SER A 56 6.18 -18.11 -1.45
C SER A 56 6.12 -19.47 -0.75
N THR A 57 6.88 -19.61 0.35
CA THR A 57 6.88 -20.83 1.17
C THR A 57 5.49 -21.12 1.75
N TYR A 58 5.17 -22.40 1.97
CA TYR A 58 3.88 -22.86 2.51
C TYR A 58 3.38 -22.04 3.72
N THR A 59 4.27 -21.68 4.65
CA THR A 59 3.93 -20.86 5.82
C THR A 59 3.47 -19.45 5.46
N VAL A 60 4.18 -18.78 4.54
CA VAL A 60 3.87 -17.41 4.10
C VAL A 60 2.60 -17.41 3.26
N SER A 61 2.48 -18.36 2.33
CA SER A 61 1.28 -18.58 1.53
C SER A 61 0.05 -18.83 2.42
N GLY A 62 0.19 -19.62 3.49
CA GLY A 62 -0.88 -19.87 4.46
C GLY A 62 -1.28 -18.66 5.31
N VAL A 63 -0.44 -17.63 5.41
CA VAL A 63 -0.82 -16.33 6.02
C VAL A 63 -1.53 -15.47 4.98
N LEU A 64 -0.94 -15.30 3.80
CA LEU A 64 -1.46 -14.46 2.72
C LEU A 64 -2.84 -14.93 2.24
N ASN A 65 -3.04 -16.24 2.09
CA ASN A 65 -4.30 -16.83 1.61
C ASN A 65 -5.37 -16.96 2.70
N SER A 66 -5.01 -16.80 3.98
CA SER A 66 -5.98 -16.81 5.08
C SER A 66 -6.67 -15.46 5.29
N SER A 67 -6.30 -14.45 4.51
CA SER A 67 -6.91 -13.12 4.55
C SER A 67 -8.31 -13.11 3.91
N ASN A 68 -9.22 -12.29 4.44
CA ASN A 68 -10.56 -12.15 3.87
C ASN A 68 -10.50 -11.45 2.50
N ILE A 69 -11.25 -11.97 1.53
CA ILE A 69 -11.46 -11.41 0.18
C ILE A 69 -11.88 -9.91 0.19
N ILE A 70 -12.40 -9.40 1.31
CA ILE A 70 -12.78 -7.99 1.47
C ILE A 70 -11.54 -7.07 1.45
N SER A 71 -10.34 -7.57 1.75
CA SER A 71 -9.09 -6.90 1.37
C SER A 71 -8.79 -7.26 -0.08
N THR A 72 -9.56 -6.68 -1.01
CA THR A 72 -9.26 -6.73 -2.45
C THR A 72 -7.78 -6.41 -2.62
N SER A 73 -6.99 -7.37 -3.12
CA SER A 73 -5.60 -7.06 -3.46
C SER A 73 -5.62 -5.83 -4.36
N ARG A 74 -4.68 -4.90 -4.21
CA ARG A 74 -4.57 -3.75 -5.13
C ARG A 74 -4.57 -4.22 -6.58
N CYS A 75 -4.00 -5.41 -6.84
CA CYS A 75 -3.97 -6.02 -8.16
C CYS A 75 -5.34 -6.55 -8.63
N GLU A 76 -6.23 -6.95 -7.72
CA GLU A 76 -7.57 -7.44 -8.06
C GLU A 76 -8.47 -6.31 -8.56
N SER A 77 -8.46 -5.15 -7.89
CA SER A 77 -9.14 -3.95 -8.38
C SER A 77 -8.56 -3.44 -9.71
N LEU A 78 -7.26 -3.62 -9.93
CA LEU A 78 -6.62 -3.27 -11.21
C LEU A 78 -6.95 -4.26 -12.33
N LYS A 79 -7.37 -5.51 -12.04
CA LYS A 79 -7.84 -6.45 -13.07
C LYS A 79 -9.13 -5.97 -13.73
N GLU A 80 -10.03 -5.36 -12.95
CA GLU A 80 -11.27 -4.78 -13.49
C GLU A 80 -11.00 -3.70 -14.55
N LEU A 81 -9.90 -2.95 -14.41
CA LEU A 81 -9.46 -1.98 -15.42
C LEU A 81 -8.95 -2.63 -16.71
N LEU A 82 -8.49 -3.89 -16.65
CA LEU A 82 -7.96 -4.64 -17.80
C LEU A 82 -9.04 -5.39 -18.58
N ASP A 83 -10.17 -5.74 -17.97
CA ASP A 83 -11.23 -6.56 -18.58
C ASP A 83 -12.08 -5.82 -19.64
N GLY A 84 -11.74 -4.56 -19.96
CA GLY A 84 -12.18 -3.90 -21.19
C GLY A 84 -13.66 -3.50 -21.25
N GLY A 85 -14.38 -3.55 -20.13
CA GLY A 85 -15.80 -3.20 -20.06
C GLY A 85 -16.10 -1.72 -20.31
N GLU A 86 -15.15 -0.82 -20.06
CA GLU A 86 -15.31 0.63 -20.19
C GLU A 86 -14.14 1.33 -20.90
N LYS A 87 -14.42 2.47 -21.54
CA LYS A 87 -13.41 3.29 -22.22
C LYS A 87 -12.73 4.23 -21.23
N TYR A 88 -11.56 3.84 -20.73
CA TYR A 88 -10.79 4.65 -19.79
C TYR A 88 -9.92 5.69 -20.51
N CYS A 89 -9.83 6.90 -19.94
CA CYS A 89 -8.84 7.91 -20.32
C CYS A 89 -7.67 7.87 -19.33
N VAL A 90 -6.45 7.68 -19.84
CA VAL A 90 -5.25 7.64 -18.99
C VAL A 90 -4.66 9.03 -18.88
N TYR A 91 -4.44 9.47 -17.65
CA TYR A 91 -3.78 10.73 -17.34
C TYR A 91 -2.46 10.48 -16.63
N ARG A 92 -1.45 11.28 -16.95
CA ARG A 92 -0.19 11.35 -16.21
C ARG A 92 -0.25 12.50 -15.24
N PHE A 93 0.08 12.23 -13.98
CA PHE A 93 0.31 13.24 -12.97
C PHE A 93 1.80 13.59 -12.93
N ASN A 94 2.15 14.83 -13.26
CA ASN A 94 3.51 15.35 -13.18
C ASN A 94 3.67 16.07 -11.84
N ILE A 95 4.38 15.46 -10.91
CA ILE A 95 4.61 16.01 -9.57
C ILE A 95 5.50 17.25 -9.67
N ARG A 96 5.10 18.34 -9.01
CA ARG A 96 5.85 19.60 -8.86
C ARG A 96 6.32 19.83 -7.43
N SER A 97 5.60 19.31 -6.44
CA SER A 97 6.04 19.32 -5.04
C SER A 97 5.39 18.17 -4.26
N CYS A 98 6.06 17.78 -3.18
CA CYS A 98 5.66 16.69 -2.30
C CYS A 98 5.83 17.12 -0.85
N THR A 99 4.75 17.07 -0.08
CA THR A 99 4.77 17.35 1.36
C THR A 99 4.35 16.09 2.12
N PHE A 100 5.22 15.60 3.01
CA PHE A 100 4.91 14.52 3.92
C PHE A 100 4.33 15.08 5.22
N VAL A 101 3.19 14.54 5.65
CA VAL A 101 2.52 14.89 6.91
C VAL A 101 2.64 13.71 7.86
N ASP A 102 3.31 13.90 8.99
CA ASP A 102 3.51 12.85 9.99
C ASP A 102 2.27 12.61 10.87
N GLY A 103 2.35 11.61 11.75
CA GLY A 103 1.24 11.23 12.64
C GLY A 103 0.85 12.30 13.67
N TYR A 104 1.71 13.29 13.87
CA TYR A 104 1.48 14.43 14.76
C TYR A 104 0.99 15.67 13.98
N GLY A 105 0.76 15.54 12.67
CA GLY A 105 0.33 16.63 11.81
C GLY A 105 1.45 17.59 11.39
N ARG A 106 2.72 17.25 11.64
CA ARG A 106 3.84 18.07 11.18
C ARG A 106 4.12 17.80 9.71
N THR A 107 4.38 18.87 8.97
CA THR A 107 4.67 18.84 7.54
C THR A 107 6.16 18.88 7.29
N HIS A 108 6.62 18.03 6.38
CA HIS A 108 8.01 17.93 5.93
C HIS A 108 8.00 18.05 4.42
N GLU A 109 8.70 19.04 3.88
CA GLU A 109 8.90 19.15 2.43
C GLU A 109 9.88 18.06 2.00
N VAL A 110 9.53 17.36 0.92
CA VAL A 110 10.33 16.27 0.37
C VAL A 110 10.90 16.73 -0.97
N GLU A 111 12.22 16.65 -1.12
CA GLU A 111 12.88 16.94 -2.38
C GLU A 111 12.43 15.93 -3.45
N LEU A 112 12.21 16.42 -4.67
CA LEU A 112 11.69 15.57 -5.75
C LEU A 112 12.73 14.53 -6.16
N GLU A 113 14.01 14.89 -6.12
CA GLU A 113 15.13 14.00 -6.39
C GLU A 113 15.13 12.81 -5.42
N ASP A 114 14.89 13.06 -4.14
CA ASP A 114 14.78 12.01 -3.12
C ASP A 114 13.55 11.13 -3.35
N LEU A 115 12.42 11.73 -3.75
CA LEU A 115 11.20 10.98 -4.06
C LEU A 115 11.39 10.05 -5.28
N GLU A 116 12.09 10.52 -6.31
CA GLU A 116 12.36 9.75 -7.53
C GLU A 116 13.41 8.64 -7.32
N MET A 117 14.39 8.87 -6.44
CA MET A 117 15.40 7.86 -6.10
C MET A 117 14.90 6.83 -5.08
N SER A 118 13.85 7.17 -4.32
CA SER A 118 13.29 6.32 -3.30
C SER A 118 12.64 5.07 -3.89
N LYS A 119 12.95 3.92 -3.30
CA LYS A 119 12.34 2.64 -3.69
C LYS A 119 11.08 2.41 -2.88
N VAL A 120 10.03 1.97 -3.56
CA VAL A 120 8.81 1.51 -2.91
C VAL A 120 9.14 0.33 -1.98
N ASP A 121 8.54 0.33 -0.79
CA ASP A 121 8.68 -0.77 0.17
C ASP A 121 8.26 -2.10 -0.49
N PRO A 122 9.15 -3.11 -0.55
CA PRO A 122 8.84 -4.42 -1.12
C PRO A 122 7.66 -5.13 -0.45
N LEU A 123 7.37 -4.81 0.81
CA LEU A 123 6.26 -5.43 1.57
C LEU A 123 4.94 -4.67 1.41
N ALA A 124 4.95 -3.45 0.90
CA ALA A 124 3.75 -2.62 0.76
C ALA A 124 2.60 -3.34 0.02
N PRO A 125 2.83 -4.09 -1.08
CA PRO A 125 1.76 -4.82 -1.77
C PRO A 125 1.08 -5.89 -0.90
N PHE A 126 1.82 -6.48 0.05
CA PHE A 126 1.34 -7.58 0.89
C PHE A 126 0.91 -7.12 2.29
N SER A 127 1.23 -5.89 2.69
CA SER A 127 1.01 -5.35 4.03
C SER A 127 -0.39 -5.64 4.58
N ALA A 128 -1.44 -5.31 3.82
CA ALA A 128 -2.82 -5.56 4.22
C ALA A 128 -3.12 -7.05 4.44
N LYS A 129 -2.69 -7.91 3.51
CA LYS A 129 -2.88 -9.37 3.58
C LYS A 129 -2.08 -9.99 4.74
N LEU A 130 -0.86 -9.52 4.98
CA LEU A 130 -0.03 -9.95 6.08
C LEU A 130 -0.66 -9.59 7.42
N ILE A 131 -1.11 -8.34 7.58
CA ILE A 131 -1.78 -7.87 8.80
C ILE A 131 -3.06 -8.67 9.06
N ASP A 132 -3.94 -8.83 8.07
CA ASP A 132 -5.17 -9.60 8.24
C ASP A 132 -4.87 -11.08 8.54
N GLY A 133 -3.99 -11.71 7.77
CA GLY A 133 -3.61 -13.11 7.95
C GLY A 133 -2.97 -13.41 9.32
N VAL A 134 -2.17 -12.49 9.85
CA VAL A 134 -1.65 -12.55 11.23
C VAL A 134 -2.80 -12.43 12.22
N ASN A 135 -3.68 -11.44 12.03
CA ASN A 135 -4.78 -11.15 12.95
C ASN A 135 -5.82 -12.27 13.03
N ARG A 136 -5.84 -13.22 12.10
CA ARG A 136 -6.74 -14.39 12.11
C ARG A 136 -6.41 -15.44 13.16
N SER A 137 -5.17 -15.49 13.66
CA SER A 137 -4.74 -16.52 14.60
C SER A 137 -4.15 -15.91 15.85
N GLU A 138 -4.67 -16.33 17.00
CA GLU A 138 -4.16 -15.90 18.30
C GLU A 138 -2.69 -16.31 18.51
N ALA A 139 -2.30 -17.49 18.02
CA ALA A 139 -0.91 -17.94 18.04
C ALA A 139 -0.01 -17.05 17.17
N ARG A 140 -0.47 -16.66 15.96
CA ARG A 140 0.28 -15.73 15.08
C ARG A 140 0.43 -14.35 15.70
N ARG A 141 -0.64 -13.80 16.29
CA ARG A 141 -0.60 -12.52 17.02
C ARG A 141 0.39 -12.56 18.19
N ARG A 142 0.41 -13.67 18.94
CA ARG A 142 1.35 -13.84 20.07
C ARG A 142 2.80 -14.03 19.64
N ALA A 143 3.04 -14.68 18.50
CA ALA A 143 4.40 -14.85 17.97
C ALA A 143 5.08 -13.51 17.65
N LEU A 144 4.32 -12.51 17.17
CA LEU A 144 4.84 -11.17 16.91
C LEU A 144 5.22 -10.40 18.17
N ILE A 145 4.55 -10.63 19.30
CA ILE A 145 4.86 -9.98 20.59
C ILE A 145 6.25 -10.40 21.11
N LEU A 146 6.76 -11.57 20.69
CA LEU A 146 8.06 -12.09 21.14
C LEU A 146 9.26 -11.44 20.42
N PHE A 147 9.04 -10.63 19.38
CA PHE A 147 10.10 -10.02 18.57
C PHE A 147 10.15 -8.49 18.64
N VAL A 148 9.40 -7.87 19.55
CA VAL A 148 9.40 -6.40 19.78
C VAL A 148 10.11 -6.06 21.09
#